data_AF-A0A7X7ZLU1-F1
#
_entry.id   AF-A0A7X7ZLU1-F1
#
_cell.length_a   1.000
_cell.length_b   1.000
_cell.length_c   1.000
_cell.angle_alpha   90.00
_cell.angle_beta   90.00
_cell.angle_gamma   90.00
#
_symmetry.space_group_name_H-M   'P 1'
#
loop_
_entity.id
_entity.type
_entity.pdbx_description
1 polymer ?
#
loop_
_entity_poly.entity_id
_entity_poly.type
_entity_poly.pdbx_seq_one_letter_code
_entity_poly.pdbx_strand_id
1 'polypeptide(L)'
;MASQTEGIRHGSPAFDTLFLLVLSLAGYLLGQSGIPVEDGGEAITVARLGGTMHPPGMPLLALLLRVSWLAGEAGPAVLAALCASLSLILLFRRSGVAGLAMALAIMALPSFRERVLAWDAYGLLFLLFSIALASERLEGLPSGYLTGLSLAVHPAGVLMPAALPWKRLKTIPVLCGLVLGASLYLALPVMSEAGCVVNWGSPGTLVKFVAQVSAAGYREVYGASMGSPD
;
A
#
# COMPACT_ATOMS: atom_id res chain seq x y z
N MET A 1 35.93 17.82 35.36
CA MET A 1 36.11 16.48 34.79
C MET A 1 34.75 15.98 34.32
N ALA A 2 34.38 16.29 33.08
CA ALA A 2 33.15 15.79 32.48
C ALA A 2 33.53 14.56 31.64
N SER A 3 33.05 13.40 32.07
CA SER A 3 33.21 12.13 31.37
C SER A 3 32.48 12.21 30.04
N GLN A 4 33.24 12.33 28.95
CA GLN A 4 32.75 11.97 27.62
C GLN A 4 32.73 10.45 27.56
N THR A 5 31.59 9.84 27.88
CA THR A 5 31.30 8.49 27.44
C THR A 5 31.03 8.54 25.94
N GLU A 6 32.11 8.49 25.16
CA GLU A 6 32.07 8.08 23.75
C GLU A 6 31.51 6.65 23.71
N GLY A 7 30.19 6.58 23.58
CA GLY A 7 29.50 5.33 23.32
C GLY A 7 30.07 4.73 22.04
N ILE A 8 30.60 3.52 22.15
CA ILE A 8 31.11 2.72 21.05
C ILE A 8 30.00 2.58 20.00
N ARG A 9 30.04 3.39 18.93
CA ARG A 9 29.17 3.22 17.77
C ARG A 9 29.73 2.08 16.92
N HIS A 10 29.34 0.85 17.23
CA HIS A 10 29.57 -0.28 16.36
C HIS A 10 28.64 -0.17 15.14
N GLY A 11 29.21 0.09 13.96
CA GLY A 11 28.49 0.08 12.68
C GLY A 11 28.33 1.46 12.05
N SER A 12 28.45 1.51 10.72
CA SER A 12 27.98 2.68 9.99
C SER A 12 26.43 2.68 10.00
N PRO A 13 25.76 3.84 10.12
CA PRO A 13 24.29 3.88 10.08
C PRO A 13 23.69 3.25 8.80
N ALA A 14 24.46 3.24 7.72
CA ALA A 14 24.10 2.58 6.47
C ALA A 14 24.13 1.05 6.60
N PHE A 15 25.11 0.49 7.30
CA PHE A 15 25.21 -0.94 7.58
C PHE A 15 24.02 -1.40 8.42
N ASP A 16 23.69 -0.71 9.51
CA ASP A 16 22.58 -1.08 10.39
C ASP A 16 21.24 -1.05 9.64
N THR A 17 21.04 -0.04 8.79
CA THR A 17 19.85 0.08 7.95
C THR A 17 19.75 -1.05 6.94
N LEU A 18 20.85 -1.37 6.25
CA LEU A 18 20.88 -2.45 5.26
C LEU A 18 20.69 -3.82 5.93
N PHE A 19 21.30 -4.03 7.09
CA PHE A 19 21.17 -5.25 7.87
C PHE A 19 19.72 -5.47 8.31
N LEU A 20 19.07 -4.45 8.86
CA LEU A 20 17.65 -4.51 9.25
C LEU A 20 16.74 -4.71 8.02
N LEU A 21 17.05 -4.11 6.88
CA LEU A 21 16.32 -4.33 5.63
C LEU A 21 16.40 -5.79 5.20
N VAL A 22 17.60 -6.34 5.08
CA VAL A 22 17.82 -7.72 4.63
C VAL A 22 17.19 -8.71 5.62
N LEU A 23 17.38 -8.50 6.93
CA LEU A 23 16.83 -9.37 7.96
C LEU A 23 15.30 -9.37 7.96
N SER A 24 14.68 -8.19 7.90
CA SER A 24 13.22 -8.09 7.83
C SER A 24 12.69 -8.69 6.54
N LEU A 25 13.32 -8.42 5.39
CA LEU A 25 12.90 -8.96 4.11
C LEU A 25 12.96 -10.49 4.10
N ALA A 26 14.06 -11.06 4.60
CA ALA A 26 14.20 -12.51 4.74
C ALA A 26 13.13 -13.10 5.67
N GLY A 27 12.91 -12.47 6.83
CA GLY A 27 11.87 -12.90 7.77
C GLY A 27 10.45 -12.85 7.16
N TYR A 28 10.15 -11.81 6.39
CA TYR A 28 8.87 -11.68 5.69
C TYR A 28 8.69 -12.72 4.61
N LEU A 29 9.71 -12.97 3.79
CA LEU A 29 9.64 -13.98 2.74
C LEU A 29 9.45 -15.40 3.32
N LEU A 30 10.10 -15.73 4.42
CA LEU A 30 9.92 -17.02 5.10
C LEU A 30 8.51 -17.18 5.70
N GLY A 31 7.84 -16.07 6.01
CA GLY A 31 6.47 -16.07 6.54
C GLY A 31 5.38 -16.14 5.48
N GLN A 32 5.73 -16.09 4.19
CA GLN A 32 4.78 -16.15 3.08
C GLN A 32 4.84 -17.51 2.39
N SER A 33 3.69 -18.15 2.21
CA SER A 33 3.61 -19.45 1.53
C SER A 33 2.33 -19.56 0.71
N GLY A 34 2.47 -20.06 -0.52
CA GLY A 34 1.33 -20.28 -1.42
C GLY A 34 0.71 -18.99 -1.95
N ILE A 35 -0.44 -19.15 -2.59
CA ILE A 35 -1.29 -18.05 -3.03
C ILE A 35 -2.28 -17.76 -1.88
N PRO A 36 -2.43 -16.50 -1.43
CA PRO A 36 -3.39 -16.15 -0.38
C PRO A 36 -4.81 -16.57 -0.75
N VAL A 37 -5.58 -16.97 0.26
CA VAL A 37 -7.03 -17.23 0.12
C VAL A 37 -7.76 -15.90 -0.12
N GLU A 38 -8.97 -15.93 -0.67
CA GLU A 38 -9.76 -14.77 -1.13
C GLU A 38 -9.21 -14.19 -2.46
N ASP A 39 -8.56 -13.02 -2.43
CA ASP A 39 -8.20 -12.24 -3.61
C ASP A 39 -6.87 -12.67 -4.25
N GLY A 40 -6.16 -13.65 -3.67
CA GLY A 40 -4.84 -14.06 -4.15
C GLY A 40 -4.84 -14.59 -5.59
N GLY A 41 -5.90 -15.29 -6.00
CA GLY A 41 -6.09 -15.77 -7.38
C GLY A 41 -6.27 -14.63 -8.38
N GLU A 42 -6.96 -13.56 -7.98
CA GLU A 42 -7.09 -12.34 -8.77
C GLU A 42 -5.74 -11.62 -8.84
N ALA A 43 -5.10 -11.39 -7.69
CA ALA A 43 -3.84 -10.67 -7.59
C ALA A 43 -2.72 -11.31 -8.41
N ILE A 44 -2.58 -12.65 -8.39
CA ILE A 44 -1.57 -13.36 -9.19
C ILE A 44 -1.88 -13.30 -10.69
N THR A 45 -3.16 -13.34 -11.06
CA THR A 45 -3.59 -13.20 -12.46
C THR A 45 -3.30 -11.79 -12.96
N VAL A 46 -3.59 -10.76 -12.17
CA VAL A 46 -3.27 -9.36 -12.47
C VAL A 46 -1.75 -9.15 -12.54
N ALA A 47 -0.96 -9.74 -11.64
CA ALA A 47 0.50 -9.68 -11.72
C ALA A 47 1.02 -10.25 -13.04
N ARG A 48 0.54 -11.44 -13.42
CA ARG A 48 1.00 -12.18 -14.60
C ARG A 48 0.48 -11.63 -15.92
N LEU A 49 -0.76 -11.17 -15.99
CA LEU A 49 -1.46 -10.85 -17.24
C LEU A 49 -1.92 -9.39 -17.32
N GLY A 50 -1.81 -8.63 -16.23
CA GLY A 50 -2.40 -7.29 -16.12
C GLY A 50 -3.91 -7.35 -15.90
N GLY A 51 -4.48 -6.25 -15.43
CA GLY A 51 -5.91 -6.18 -15.16
C GLY A 51 -6.33 -5.06 -14.26
N THR A 52 -7.64 -4.89 -14.15
CA THR A 52 -8.30 -4.05 -13.16
C THR A 52 -8.77 -4.96 -12.03
N MET A 53 -8.33 -4.69 -10.81
CA MET A 53 -8.77 -5.45 -9.66
C MET A 53 -10.24 -5.20 -9.32
N HIS A 54 -10.83 -5.97 -8.41
CA HIS A 54 -12.15 -5.72 -7.87
C HIS A 54 -12.24 -4.31 -7.22
N PRO A 55 -13.45 -3.76 -6.99
CA PRO A 55 -13.65 -2.36 -6.65
C PRO A 55 -12.89 -2.01 -5.35
N PRO A 56 -12.32 -0.81 -5.22
CA PRO A 56 -12.43 0.31 -6.15
C PRO A 56 -11.50 0.21 -7.38
N GLY A 57 -10.93 -0.95 -7.69
CA GLY A 57 -10.06 -1.17 -8.85
C GLY A 57 -8.57 -1.09 -8.53
N MET A 58 -8.21 -0.50 -7.39
CA MET A 58 -6.87 -0.46 -6.79
C MET A 58 -5.73 -0.32 -7.84
N PRO A 59 -5.81 0.68 -8.73
CA PRO A 59 -4.95 0.77 -9.91
C PRO A 59 -3.46 0.83 -9.59
N LEU A 60 -3.07 1.47 -8.48
CA LEU A 60 -1.66 1.50 -8.08
C LEU A 60 -1.18 0.10 -7.67
N LEU A 61 -1.99 -0.66 -6.93
CA LEU A 61 -1.64 -2.03 -6.57
C LEU A 61 -1.56 -2.92 -7.83
N ALA A 62 -2.54 -2.84 -8.73
CA ALA A 62 -2.54 -3.62 -9.97
C ALA A 62 -1.28 -3.36 -10.83
N LEU A 63 -0.88 -2.09 -10.97
CA LEU A 63 0.35 -1.72 -11.69
C LEU A 63 1.61 -2.23 -11.00
N LEU A 64 1.68 -2.14 -9.66
CA LEU A 64 2.84 -2.62 -8.91
C LEU A 64 2.94 -4.15 -8.91
N LEU A 65 1.82 -4.86 -8.84
CA LEU A 65 1.77 -6.31 -9.04
C LEU A 65 2.25 -6.69 -10.44
N ARG A 66 1.85 -5.91 -11.46
CA ARG A 66 2.33 -6.13 -12.83
C ARG A 66 3.84 -5.96 -12.95
N VAL A 67 4.40 -4.94 -12.30
CA VAL A 67 5.85 -4.72 -12.26
C VAL A 67 6.57 -5.79 -11.44
N SER A 68 5.98 -6.25 -10.33
CA SER A 68 6.62 -7.24 -9.46
C SER A 68 6.81 -8.59 -10.15
N TRP A 69 5.95 -8.92 -11.13
CA TRP A 69 6.08 -10.12 -11.97
C TRP A 69 7.39 -10.21 -12.76
N LEU A 70 8.19 -9.14 -12.85
CA LEU A 70 9.57 -9.22 -13.36
C LEU A 70 10.44 -10.21 -12.56
N ALA A 71 10.08 -10.49 -11.30
CA ALA A 71 10.69 -11.54 -10.48
C ALA A 71 9.94 -12.90 -10.54
N GLY A 72 9.07 -13.09 -11.52
CA GLY A 72 8.26 -14.29 -11.70
C GLY A 72 7.17 -14.46 -10.62
N GLU A 73 6.84 -15.71 -10.31
CA GLU A 73 5.81 -16.07 -9.32
C GLU A 73 6.09 -15.54 -7.91
N ALA A 74 7.37 -15.34 -7.58
CA ALA A 74 7.78 -14.75 -6.30
C ALA A 74 7.56 -13.22 -6.25
N GLY A 75 7.28 -12.57 -7.37
CA GLY A 75 7.17 -11.12 -7.49
C GLY A 75 6.23 -10.45 -6.48
N PRO A 76 4.95 -10.85 -6.42
CA PRO A 76 4.00 -10.30 -5.46
C PRO A 76 4.46 -10.45 -4.01
N ALA A 77 5.06 -11.60 -3.66
CA ALA A 77 5.60 -11.85 -2.33
C ALA A 77 6.76 -10.91 -2.00
N VAL A 78 7.69 -10.74 -2.95
CA VAL A 78 8.83 -9.82 -2.85
C VAL A 78 8.34 -8.38 -2.69
N LEU A 79 7.34 -7.94 -3.45
CA LEU A 79 6.74 -6.62 -3.34
C LEU A 79 6.16 -6.38 -1.94
N ALA A 80 5.33 -7.31 -1.43
CA ALA A 80 4.71 -7.20 -0.12
C ALA A 80 5.78 -7.15 0.99
N ALA A 81 6.78 -8.03 0.91
CA ALA A 81 7.88 -8.08 1.86
C ALA A 81 8.73 -6.79 1.84
N LEU A 82 9.00 -6.24 0.65
CA LEU A 82 9.68 -4.94 0.52
C LEU A 82 8.87 -3.80 1.15
N CYS A 83 7.56 -3.74 0.92
CA CYS A 83 6.71 -2.71 1.53
C CYS A 83 6.72 -2.79 3.06
N ALA A 84 6.59 -4.00 3.60
CA ALA A 84 6.65 -4.28 5.03
C ALA A 84 8.01 -3.87 5.63
N SER A 85 9.11 -4.30 5.01
CA SER A 85 10.47 -3.97 5.47
C SER A 85 10.79 -2.48 5.41
N LEU A 86 10.41 -1.79 4.34
CA LEU A 86 10.62 -0.34 4.22
C LEU A 86 9.81 0.43 5.27
N SER A 87 8.59 -0.01 5.56
CA SER A 87 7.76 0.56 6.63
C SER A 87 8.46 0.49 7.99
N LEU A 88 8.98 -0.70 8.35
CA LEU A 88 9.74 -0.90 9.60
C LEU A 88 10.92 0.07 9.70
N ILE A 89 11.70 0.20 8.64
CA ILE A 89 12.90 1.05 8.62
C ILE A 89 12.53 2.52 8.76
N LEU A 90 11.50 2.98 8.04
CA LEU A 90 11.06 4.37 8.11
C LEU A 90 10.63 4.74 9.54
N LEU A 91 9.85 3.88 10.19
CA LEU A 91 9.37 4.11 11.55
C LEU A 91 10.50 3.99 12.59
N PHE A 92 11.42 3.04 12.42
CA PHE A 92 12.63 2.95 13.25
C PHE A 92 13.50 4.20 13.13
N ARG A 93 13.70 4.73 11.92
CA ARG A 93 14.48 5.95 11.72
C ARG A 93 13.81 7.18 12.33
N ARG A 94 12.48 7.23 12.37
CA ARG A 94 11.73 8.36 12.90
C ARG A 94 11.72 8.42 14.43
N SER A 95 11.59 7.26 15.08
CA SER A 95 11.31 7.18 16.52
C SER A 95 12.16 6.14 17.28
N GLY A 96 13.23 5.63 16.66
CA GLY A 96 14.10 4.61 17.23
C GLY A 96 13.34 3.33 17.61
N VAL A 97 13.67 2.79 18.79
CA VAL A 97 13.07 1.56 19.31
C VAL A 97 11.55 1.68 19.49
N ALA A 98 11.03 2.85 19.84
CA ALA A 98 9.59 3.04 19.98
C ALA A 98 8.86 2.92 18.63
N GLY A 99 9.47 3.43 17.56
CA GLY A 99 8.95 3.28 16.20
C GLY A 99 8.99 1.83 15.72
N LEU A 100 10.08 1.13 16.01
CA LEU A 100 10.21 -0.30 15.72
C LEU A 100 9.18 -1.14 16.50
N ALA A 101 9.01 -0.88 17.80
CA ALA A 101 8.04 -1.57 18.64
C ALA A 101 6.61 -1.36 18.15
N MET A 102 6.24 -0.14 17.77
CA MET A 102 4.94 0.16 17.17
C MET A 102 4.72 -0.63 15.88
N ALA A 103 5.72 -0.63 14.99
CA ALA A 103 5.60 -1.28 13.69
C ALA A 103 5.51 -2.81 13.84
N LEU A 104 6.34 -3.40 14.71
CA LEU A 104 6.27 -4.82 15.06
C LEU A 104 4.94 -5.17 15.74
N ALA A 105 4.40 -4.33 16.62
CA ALA A 105 3.11 -4.55 17.25
C ALA A 105 1.97 -4.57 16.23
N ILE A 106 1.96 -3.61 15.29
CA ILE A 106 1.00 -3.57 14.18
C ILE A 106 1.12 -4.84 13.33
N MET A 107 2.34 -5.26 12.99
CA MET A 107 2.61 -6.48 12.22
C MET A 107 2.32 -7.78 12.97
N ALA A 108 2.25 -7.74 14.31
CA ALA A 108 1.89 -8.89 15.14
C ALA A 108 0.36 -9.06 15.29
N LEU A 109 -0.44 -8.04 14.97
CA LEU A 109 -1.90 -8.15 14.98
C LEU A 109 -2.33 -9.20 13.95
N PRO A 110 -3.06 -10.27 14.33
CA PRO A 110 -3.41 -11.36 13.40
C PRO A 110 -4.07 -10.88 12.11
N SER A 111 -5.05 -9.99 12.23
CA SER A 111 -5.79 -9.41 11.10
C SER A 111 -4.92 -8.61 10.13
N PHE A 112 -3.81 -8.06 10.61
CA PHE A 112 -2.88 -7.28 9.80
C PHE A 112 -1.72 -8.13 9.30
N ARG A 113 -1.22 -9.05 10.13
CA ARG A 113 -0.19 -10.02 9.76
C ARG A 113 -0.62 -10.83 8.55
N GLU A 114 -1.82 -11.39 8.58
CA GLU A 114 -2.34 -12.21 7.49
C GLU A 114 -2.50 -11.39 6.21
N ARG A 115 -2.94 -10.13 6.31
CA ARG A 115 -3.15 -9.23 5.16
C ARG A 115 -1.88 -8.60 4.60
N VAL A 116 -0.87 -8.33 5.43
CA VAL A 116 0.43 -7.80 4.97
C VAL A 116 1.31 -8.90 4.38
N LEU A 117 1.12 -10.14 4.84
CA LEU A 117 1.76 -11.33 4.27
C LEU A 117 0.99 -11.85 3.05
N ALA A 118 -0.32 -11.65 2.99
CA ALA A 118 -1.09 -11.78 1.77
C ALA A 118 -0.69 -10.67 0.78
N TRP A 119 -0.74 -10.96 -0.51
CA TRP A 119 -0.49 -10.02 -1.59
C TRP A 119 -1.63 -8.98 -1.72
N ASP A 120 -1.96 -8.34 -0.61
CA ASP A 120 -3.11 -7.46 -0.40
C ASP A 120 -2.64 -5.99 -0.34
N ALA A 121 -3.58 -5.07 -0.51
CA ALA A 121 -3.36 -3.64 -0.58
C ALA A 121 -2.81 -3.05 0.73
N TYR A 122 -2.99 -3.74 1.86
CA TYR A 122 -2.58 -3.26 3.19
C TYR A 122 -1.07 -3.12 3.35
N GLY A 123 -0.25 -3.99 2.74
CA GLY A 123 1.21 -3.87 2.82
C GLY A 123 1.71 -2.57 2.19
N LEU A 124 1.21 -2.26 0.99
CA LEU A 124 1.54 -1.03 0.28
C LEU A 124 0.92 0.20 0.98
N LEU A 125 -0.32 0.10 1.45
CA LEU A 125 -0.96 1.18 2.19
C LEU A 125 -0.16 1.52 3.45
N PHE A 126 0.30 0.50 4.18
CA PHE A 126 1.14 0.68 5.37
C PHE A 126 2.45 1.39 5.07
N LEU A 127 3.07 1.11 3.93
CA LEU A 127 4.24 1.84 3.47
C LEU A 127 3.92 3.32 3.25
N LEU A 128 2.82 3.65 2.57
CA LEU A 128 2.42 5.04 2.35
C LEU A 128 2.16 5.78 3.68
N PHE A 129 1.52 5.12 4.65
CA PHE A 129 1.33 5.70 5.99
C PHE A 129 2.65 5.87 6.75
N SER A 130 3.58 4.90 6.61
CA SER A 130 4.90 5.00 7.23
C SER A 130 5.73 6.14 6.63
N ILE A 131 5.62 6.37 5.31
CA ILE A 131 6.20 7.55 4.65
C ILE A 131 5.58 8.83 5.24
N ALA A 132 4.26 8.88 5.42
CA ALA A 132 3.59 10.04 6.00
C ALA A 132 4.11 10.36 7.40
N LEU A 133 4.14 9.36 8.29
CA LEU A 133 4.55 9.49 9.69
C LEU A 133 6.05 9.79 9.85
N ALA A 134 6.90 9.24 8.97
CA ALA A 134 8.34 9.48 9.00
C ALA A 134 8.73 10.84 8.42
N SER A 135 7.86 11.48 7.65
CA SER A 135 8.18 12.72 6.94
C SER A 135 7.82 13.96 7.76
N GLU A 136 8.81 14.79 8.07
CA GLU A 136 8.60 16.03 8.83
C GLU A 136 8.06 17.21 7.99
N ARG A 137 8.03 17.07 6.65
CA ARG A 137 7.78 18.18 5.71
C ARG A 137 6.73 17.88 4.63
N LEU A 138 5.81 16.95 4.87
CA LEU A 138 4.70 16.72 3.94
C LEU A 138 3.64 17.81 4.08
N GLU A 139 3.87 18.92 3.38
CA GLU A 139 2.98 20.08 3.36
C GLU A 139 2.57 20.41 1.93
N GLY A 140 1.31 20.77 1.71
CA GLY A 140 0.81 21.16 0.39
C GLY A 140 0.75 20.00 -0.61
N LEU A 141 1.38 20.14 -1.78
CA LEU A 141 1.23 19.21 -2.90
C LEU A 141 1.63 17.75 -2.57
N PRO A 142 2.78 17.46 -1.94
CA PRO A 142 3.15 16.09 -1.57
C PRO A 142 2.14 15.39 -0.65
N SER A 143 1.50 16.14 0.27
CA SER A 143 0.51 15.57 1.20
C SER A 143 -0.79 15.18 0.49
N GLY A 144 -1.23 16.01 -0.45
CA GLY A 144 -2.34 15.67 -1.35
C GLY A 144 -2.00 14.49 -2.23
N TYR A 145 -0.80 14.50 -2.83
CA TYR A 145 -0.32 13.43 -3.71
C TYR A 145 -0.30 12.09 -3.00
N LEU A 146 0.25 12.04 -1.79
CA LEU A 146 0.28 10.82 -0.99
C LEU A 146 -1.13 10.32 -0.64
N THR A 147 -2.06 11.24 -0.35
CA THR A 147 -3.48 10.90 -0.12
C THR A 147 -4.12 10.29 -1.38
N GLY A 148 -3.90 10.88 -2.55
CA GLY A 148 -4.40 10.35 -3.82
C GLY A 148 -3.81 8.98 -4.17
N LEU A 149 -2.51 8.78 -3.93
CA LEU A 149 -1.88 7.47 -4.07
C LEU A 149 -2.49 6.44 -3.11
N SER A 150 -2.73 6.81 -1.85
CA SER A 150 -3.36 5.88 -0.90
C SER A 150 -4.75 5.45 -1.32
N LEU A 151 -5.57 6.35 -1.87
CA LEU A 151 -6.86 6.00 -2.45
C LEU A 151 -6.71 5.05 -3.64
N ALA A 152 -5.74 5.31 -4.52
CA ALA A 152 -5.41 4.45 -5.66
C ALA A 152 -4.90 3.05 -5.25
N VAL A 153 -4.53 2.85 -3.99
CA VAL A 153 -4.19 1.53 -3.41
C VAL A 153 -5.41 0.86 -2.79
N HIS A 154 -6.16 1.56 -1.93
CA HIS A 154 -7.27 0.99 -1.17
C HIS A 154 -8.21 2.09 -0.63
N PRO A 155 -9.53 1.84 -0.47
CA PRO A 155 -10.46 2.83 0.11
C PRO A 155 -10.04 3.37 1.48
N ALA A 156 -9.41 2.54 2.31
CA ALA A 156 -8.90 2.95 3.62
C ALA A 156 -7.82 4.06 3.53
N GLY A 157 -7.27 4.31 2.34
CA GLY A 157 -6.43 5.47 2.05
C GLY A 157 -7.10 6.82 2.31
N VAL A 158 -8.43 6.87 2.44
CA VAL A 158 -9.16 8.06 2.91
C VAL A 158 -8.72 8.53 4.29
N LEU A 159 -8.11 7.66 5.10
CA LEU A 159 -7.58 7.97 6.42
C LEU A 159 -6.18 8.63 6.37
N MET A 160 -5.54 8.70 5.20
CA MET A 160 -4.19 9.29 5.05
C MET A 160 -4.07 10.71 5.64
N PRO A 161 -5.07 11.62 5.51
CA PRO A 161 -5.02 12.93 6.14
C PRO A 161 -4.82 12.92 7.66
N ALA A 162 -5.23 11.87 8.37
CA ALA A 162 -5.01 11.73 9.81
C ALA A 162 -3.53 11.51 10.17
N ALA A 163 -2.72 11.00 9.24
CA ALA A 163 -1.28 10.82 9.42
C ALA A 163 -0.46 12.05 8.99
N LEU A 164 -1.11 13.09 8.46
CA LEU A 164 -0.46 14.29 7.93
C LEU A 164 -0.45 15.45 8.96
N PRO A 165 0.51 16.39 8.88
CA PRO A 165 0.57 17.56 9.75
C PRO A 165 -0.49 18.61 9.38
N TRP A 166 -1.75 18.34 9.71
CA TRP A 166 -2.96 19.12 9.40
C TRP A 166 -2.87 20.63 9.65
N LYS A 167 -2.11 21.06 10.66
CA LYS A 167 -1.94 22.49 11.00
C LYS A 167 -1.18 23.31 9.94
N ARG A 168 -0.57 22.67 8.94
CA ARG A 168 0.29 23.31 7.93
C ARG A 168 -0.20 23.11 6.50
N LEU A 169 -1.40 22.56 6.34
CA LEU A 169 -1.94 22.20 5.03
C LEU A 169 -2.56 23.42 4.34
N LYS A 170 -2.09 23.72 3.13
CA LYS A 170 -2.70 24.71 2.22
C LYS A 170 -3.66 23.99 1.29
N THR A 171 -4.93 24.40 1.28
CA THR A 171 -6.00 23.70 0.55
C THR A 171 -5.71 23.50 -0.93
N ILE A 172 -5.33 24.56 -1.66
CA ILE A 172 -5.16 24.47 -3.12
C ILE A 172 -4.02 23.48 -3.49
N PRO A 173 -2.79 23.60 -2.95
CA PRO A 173 -1.75 22.60 -3.22
C PRO A 173 -2.15 21.17 -2.84
N VAL A 174 -2.86 20.98 -1.72
CA VAL A 174 -3.35 19.66 -1.32
C VAL A 174 -4.33 19.09 -2.34
N LEU A 175 -5.28 19.88 -2.83
CA LEU A 175 -6.23 19.44 -3.85
C LEU A 175 -5.53 19.09 -5.17
N CYS A 176 -4.57 19.91 -5.61
CA CYS A 176 -3.78 19.60 -6.81
C CYS A 176 -3.00 18.29 -6.66
N GLY A 177 -2.37 18.09 -5.49
CA GLY A 177 -1.70 16.84 -5.17
C GLY A 177 -2.66 15.65 -5.18
N LEU A 178 -3.82 15.78 -4.54
CA LEU A 178 -4.84 14.74 -4.48
C LEU A 178 -5.27 14.30 -5.88
N VAL A 179 -5.57 15.25 -6.75
CA VAL A 179 -5.92 14.97 -8.16
C VAL A 179 -4.78 14.28 -8.89
N LEU A 180 -3.53 14.73 -8.67
CA LEU A 180 -2.36 14.10 -9.28
C LEU A 180 -2.13 12.66 -8.79
N GLY A 181 -2.36 12.36 -7.51
CA GLY A 181 -2.25 10.99 -6.99
C GLY A 181 -3.40 10.10 -7.48
N ALA A 182 -4.62 10.66 -7.47
CA ALA A 182 -5.83 9.97 -7.92
C ALA A 182 -5.88 9.80 -9.45
N SER A 183 -5.04 10.49 -10.23
CA SER A 183 -5.01 10.32 -11.68
C SER A 183 -4.62 8.89 -12.10
N LEU A 184 -4.03 8.08 -11.20
CA LEU A 184 -3.79 6.65 -11.44
C LEU A 184 -5.07 5.86 -11.70
N TYR A 185 -6.23 6.33 -11.24
CA TYR A 185 -7.51 5.73 -11.62
C TYR A 185 -7.77 5.78 -13.13
N LEU A 186 -7.18 6.72 -13.86
CA LEU A 186 -7.26 6.73 -15.32
C LEU A 186 -6.60 5.51 -15.99
N ALA A 187 -5.78 4.75 -15.27
CA ALA A 187 -5.29 3.47 -15.76
C ALA A 187 -6.41 2.43 -15.94
N LEU A 188 -7.51 2.52 -15.17
CA LEU A 188 -8.61 1.56 -15.23
C LEU A 188 -9.29 1.51 -16.60
N PRO A 189 -9.82 2.61 -17.18
CA PRO A 189 -10.42 2.57 -18.52
C PRO A 189 -9.41 2.16 -19.58
N VAL A 190 -8.15 2.61 -19.47
CA VAL A 190 -7.08 2.24 -20.43
C VAL A 190 -6.84 0.74 -20.44
N MET A 191 -6.70 0.10 -19.26
CA MET A 191 -6.51 -1.35 -19.16
C MET A 191 -7.75 -2.12 -19.64
N SER A 192 -8.95 -1.62 -19.34
CA SER A 192 -10.21 -2.24 -19.77
C SER A 192 -10.35 -2.26 -21.29
N GLU A 193 -10.12 -1.12 -21.96
CA GLU A 193 -10.19 -0.99 -23.42
C GLU A 193 -9.05 -1.73 -24.14
N ALA A 194 -7.90 -1.90 -23.48
CA ALA A 194 -6.80 -2.73 -23.98
C ALA A 194 -7.11 -4.24 -23.91
N GLY A 195 -8.27 -4.65 -23.39
CA GLY A 195 -8.69 -6.06 -23.34
C GLY A 195 -7.98 -6.86 -22.26
N CYS A 196 -7.74 -6.26 -21.09
CA CYS A 196 -7.11 -6.97 -19.97
C CYS A 196 -7.90 -8.23 -19.54
N VAL A 197 -7.17 -9.26 -19.11
CA VAL A 197 -7.76 -10.58 -18.76
C VAL A 197 -8.65 -10.48 -17.53
N VAL A 198 -8.18 -9.79 -16.50
CA VAL A 198 -9.00 -9.45 -15.33
C VAL A 198 -9.56 -8.05 -15.56
N ASN A 199 -10.84 -7.96 -15.90
CA ASN A 199 -11.51 -6.71 -16.25
C ASN A 199 -12.72 -6.43 -15.35
N TRP A 200 -12.48 -6.44 -14.03
CA TRP A 200 -13.54 -6.28 -13.05
C TRP A 200 -14.32 -4.97 -13.23
N GLY A 201 -15.66 -5.07 -13.28
CA GLY A 201 -16.54 -3.92 -13.49
C GLY A 201 -16.48 -3.31 -14.90
N SER A 202 -15.54 -3.74 -15.75
CA SER A 202 -15.31 -3.25 -17.11
C SER A 202 -15.32 -1.72 -17.24
N PRO A 203 -14.39 -1.00 -16.57
CA PRO A 203 -14.44 0.45 -16.41
C PRO A 203 -14.11 1.26 -17.68
N GLY A 204 -14.26 0.70 -18.88
CA GLY A 204 -14.01 1.38 -20.16
C GLY A 204 -14.98 2.53 -20.49
N THR A 205 -16.18 2.53 -19.88
CA THR A 205 -17.14 3.65 -20.01
C THR A 205 -17.14 4.54 -18.77
N LEU A 206 -17.51 5.82 -18.92
CA LEU A 206 -17.56 6.77 -17.80
C LEU A 206 -18.43 6.27 -16.64
N VAL A 207 -19.59 5.68 -16.94
CA VAL A 207 -20.53 5.16 -15.92
C VAL A 207 -19.88 4.03 -15.11
N LYS A 208 -19.28 3.05 -15.80
CA LYS A 208 -18.61 1.91 -15.15
C LYS A 208 -17.34 2.34 -14.43
N PHE A 209 -16.60 3.30 -14.98
CA PHE A 209 -15.44 3.92 -14.33
C PHE A 209 -15.84 4.56 -12.99
N VAL A 210 -16.86 5.42 -12.99
CA VAL A 210 -17.34 6.07 -11.76
C VAL A 210 -17.82 5.03 -10.75
N ALA A 211 -18.57 4.01 -11.19
CA ALA A 211 -19.04 2.93 -10.33
C ALA A 211 -17.88 2.14 -9.69
N GLN A 212 -16.81 1.90 -10.45
CA GLN A 212 -15.60 1.24 -9.97
C GLN A 212 -14.90 2.13 -8.92
N VAL A 213 -14.60 3.40 -9.25
CA VAL A 213 -13.91 4.34 -8.34
C VAL A 213 -14.68 4.56 -7.04
N SER A 214 -16.01 4.66 -7.11
CA SER A 214 -16.86 4.89 -5.95
C SER A 214 -17.15 3.62 -5.14
N ALA A 215 -16.57 2.47 -5.54
CA ALA A 215 -16.85 1.17 -4.96
C ALA A 215 -18.36 0.81 -4.96
N ALA A 216 -19.14 1.32 -5.93
CA ALA A 216 -20.58 1.06 -6.00
C ALA A 216 -20.88 -0.43 -6.20
N GLY A 217 -20.07 -1.13 -7.01
CA GLY A 217 -20.23 -2.56 -7.27
C GLY A 217 -20.13 -3.45 -6.01
N TYR A 218 -19.42 -3.01 -4.97
CA TYR A 218 -19.41 -3.75 -3.70
C TYR A 218 -20.77 -3.73 -3.00
N ARG A 219 -21.48 -2.59 -3.07
CA ARG A 219 -22.78 -2.44 -2.42
C ARG A 219 -23.83 -3.32 -3.08
N GLU A 220 -23.72 -3.54 -4.38
CA GLU A 220 -24.62 -4.42 -5.12
C GLU A 220 -24.39 -5.89 -4.75
N VAL A 221 -23.14 -6.34 -4.70
CA VAL A 221 -22.79 -7.74 -4.39
C VAL A 221 -23.04 -8.07 -2.92
N TYR A 222 -22.52 -7.27 -1.98
CA TYR A 222 -22.69 -7.53 -0.55
C TYR A 222 -24.05 -7.10 -0.01
N GLY A 223 -24.69 -6.09 -0.61
CA GLY A 223 -26.05 -5.71 -0.28
C GLY A 223 -27.06 -6.78 -0.70
N ALA A 224 -26.84 -7.44 -1.84
CA ALA A 224 -27.65 -8.58 -2.26
C ALA A 224 -27.45 -9.80 -1.34
N SER A 225 -26.23 -10.07 -0.86
CA SER A 225 -25.97 -11.19 0.06
C SER A 225 -26.49 -10.97 1.48
N MET A 226 -26.73 -9.72 1.89
CA MET A 226 -27.29 -9.38 3.21
C MET A 226 -28.82 -9.16 3.18
N GLY A 227 -29.43 -9.24 2.00
CA GLY A 227 -30.86 -8.96 1.76
C GLY A 227 -31.73 -10.18 1.47
N SER A 228 -31.19 -11.39 1.58
CA SER A 228 -31.98 -12.63 1.49
C SER A 228 -32.36 -13.08 2.91
N PRO A 229 -33.55 -12.73 3.43
CA PRO A 229 -34.11 -13.46 4.56
C PRO A 229 -34.43 -14.87 4.08
N ASP A 230 -33.80 -15.87 4.69
CA ASP A 230 -34.35 -17.23 4.75
C ASP A 230 -35.65 -17.24 5.57
#